data_AF-A0A358II19-F1
#
_entry.id   AF-A0A358II19-F1
#
_cell.length_a   1.000
_cell.length_b   1.000
_cell.length_c   1.000
_cell.angle_alpha   90.00
_cell.angle_beta   90.00
_cell.angle_gamma   90.00
#
_symmetry.space_group_name_H-M   'P 1'
#
loop_
_entity.id
_entity.type
_entity.pdbx_description
1 polymer ?
#
loop_
_entity_poly.entity_id
_entity_poly.type
_entity_poly.pdbx_seq_one_letter_code
_entity_poly.pdbx_strand_id
1 'polypeptide(L)'
;MNFVDFTGYAWALGVAGLAIAAGIYAYVTRQDQGSEVMIDLGQQIHDGAMAFLRREYTVLAVFVVIVAGLLGWAIGWNSAVAYVFGSLSSVAAGFAGMKAATRS
;
A
#
# COMPACT_ATOMS: atom_id res chain seq x y z
N MET A 1 28.66 13.68 -11.95
CA MET A 1 27.27 13.92 -11.49
C MET A 1 27.02 12.94 -10.36
N ASN A 2 26.96 13.43 -9.13
CA ASN A 2 26.93 12.56 -7.95
C ASN A 2 25.52 11.98 -7.77
N PHE A 3 25.40 10.70 -7.40
CA PHE A 3 24.10 10.06 -7.10
C PHE A 3 23.28 10.83 -6.04
N VAL A 4 23.94 11.67 -5.25
CA VAL A 4 23.35 12.54 -4.21
C VAL A 4 22.51 13.68 -4.81
N ASP A 5 22.81 14.15 -6.03
CA ASP A 5 22.06 15.23 -6.69
C ASP A 5 20.69 14.71 -7.20
N PHE A 6 20.63 13.43 -7.59
CA PHE A 6 19.38 12.76 -7.98
C PHE A 6 18.42 12.55 -6.79
N THR A 7 18.96 12.44 -5.57
CA THR A 7 18.15 12.24 -4.36
C THR A 7 17.26 13.45 -4.06
N GLY A 8 17.67 14.66 -4.49
CA GLY A 8 16.87 15.89 -4.40
C GLY A 8 15.57 15.84 -5.21
N TYR A 9 15.48 14.97 -6.22
CA TYR A 9 14.27 14.79 -7.05
C TYR A 9 13.44 13.56 -6.67
N ALA A 10 13.84 12.80 -5.64
CA ALA A 10 13.18 11.55 -5.26
C ALA A 10 11.70 11.76 -4.89
N TRP A 11 11.38 12.86 -4.20
CA TRP A 11 9.99 13.21 -3.85
C TRP A 11 9.15 13.52 -5.10
N ALA A 12 9.73 14.20 -6.10
CA ALA A 12 9.04 14.52 -7.35
C ALA A 12 8.74 13.25 -8.18
N LEU A 13 9.70 12.31 -8.22
CA LEU A 13 9.49 11.00 -8.86
C LEU A 13 8.43 10.17 -8.13
N GLY A 14 8.41 10.22 -6.78
CA GLY A 14 7.37 9.56 -5.98
C GLY A 14 5.97 10.11 -6.27
N VAL A 15 5.82 11.44 -6.34
CA VAL A 15 4.55 12.08 -6.70
C VAL A 15 4.13 11.75 -8.13
N ALA A 16 5.06 11.78 -9.09
CA ALA A 16 4.78 11.40 -10.47
C ALA A 16 4.33 9.93 -10.58
N GLY A 17 4.98 9.02 -9.85
CA GLY A 17 4.58 7.62 -9.79
C GLY A 17 3.18 7.42 -9.24
N LEU A 18 2.83 8.10 -8.13
CA LEU A 18 1.48 8.08 -7.57
C LEU A 18 0.44 8.66 -8.54
N ALA A 19 0.78 9.72 -9.27
CA ALA A 19 -0.12 10.32 -10.27
C ALA A 19 -0.40 9.35 -11.43
N ILE A 20 0.63 8.65 -11.92
CA ILE A 20 0.48 7.62 -12.96
C ILE A 20 -0.38 6.47 -12.44
N ALA A 21 -0.11 5.97 -11.23
CA ALA A 21 -0.90 4.91 -10.62
C ALA A 21 -2.38 5.30 -10.47
N ALA A 22 -2.67 6.53 -10.05
CA ALA A 22 -4.02 7.06 -9.98
C ALA A 22 -4.69 7.17 -11.35
N GLY A 23 -3.94 7.56 -12.39
CA GLY A 23 -4.42 7.59 -13.77
C GLY A 23 -4.79 6.20 -14.30
N ILE A 24 -3.94 5.20 -14.06
CA ILE A 24 -4.21 3.80 -14.42
C ILE A 24 -5.44 3.29 -13.67
N TYR A 25 -5.52 3.53 -12.36
CA TYR A 25 -6.67 3.14 -11.55
C TYR A 25 -7.98 3.72 -12.12
N ALA A 26 -8.01 5.03 -12.41
CA ALA A 26 -9.17 5.69 -12.99
C ALA A 26 -9.54 5.15 -14.38
N TYR A 27 -8.55 4.78 -15.20
CA TYR A 27 -8.79 4.17 -16.51
C TYR A 27 -9.42 2.79 -16.38
N VAL A 28 -8.93 1.95 -15.46
CA VAL A 28 -9.42 0.59 -15.25
C VAL A 28 -10.82 0.59 -14.65
N THR A 29 -11.10 1.41 -13.63
CA THR A 29 -12.44 1.48 -13.00
C THR A 29 -13.54 2.02 -13.94
N ARG A 30 -13.15 2.63 -15.07
CA ARG A 30 -14.09 3.09 -16.10
C ARG A 30 -14.49 2.00 -17.10
N GLN A 31 -13.84 0.85 -17.06
CA GLN A 31 -14.19 -0.26 -17.94
C GLN A 31 -15.52 -0.87 -17.51
N ASP A 32 -16.21 -1.47 -18.47
CA ASP A 32 -17.51 -2.10 -18.23
C ASP A 32 -17.32 -3.36 -17.36
N GLN A 33 -18.10 -3.46 -16.28
CA GLN A 33 -17.99 -4.54 -15.30
C GLN A 33 -18.67 -5.84 -15.77
N GLY A 34 -19.28 -5.82 -16.96
CA GLY A 34 -19.85 -6.99 -17.60
C GLY A 34 -21.30 -7.23 -17.19
N SER A 35 -21.66 -8.49 -16.93
CA SER A 35 -23.03 -8.87 -16.59
C SER A 35 -23.32 -8.67 -15.09
N GLU A 36 -24.62 -8.61 -14.74
CA GLU A 36 -25.07 -8.50 -13.35
C GLU A 36 -24.49 -9.62 -12.45
N VAL A 37 -24.39 -10.84 -12.96
CA VAL A 37 -23.78 -11.98 -12.26
C VAL A 37 -22.28 -11.75 -12.02
N MET A 38 -21.58 -11.12 -12.95
CA MET A 38 -20.15 -10.81 -12.83
C MET A 38 -19.89 -9.74 -11.77
N ILE A 39 -20.76 -8.72 -11.71
CA ILE A 39 -20.72 -7.67 -10.68
C ILE A 39 -20.96 -8.27 -9.29
N ASP A 40 -21.99 -9.09 -9.13
CA ASP A 40 -22.32 -9.73 -7.86
C ASP A 40 -21.20 -10.65 -7.35
N LEU A 41 -20.57 -11.41 -8.26
CA LEU A 41 -19.42 -12.25 -7.91
C LEU A 41 -18.19 -11.40 -7.53
N GLY A 42 -17.94 -10.32 -8.28
CA GLY A 42 -16.87 -9.37 -7.99
C GLY A 42 -17.01 -8.72 -6.62
N GLN A 43 -18.23 -8.37 -6.22
CA GLN A 43 -18.54 -7.83 -4.90
C GLN A 43 -18.19 -8.84 -3.79
N GLN A 44 -18.55 -10.11 -3.96
CA GLN A 44 -18.23 -11.16 -2.98
C GLN A 44 -16.72 -11.40 -2.87
N ILE A 45 -16.00 -11.37 -3.99
CA ILE A 45 -14.52 -11.47 -4.01
C ILE A 45 -13.91 -10.27 -3.29
N HIS A 46 -14.40 -9.06 -3.56
CA HIS A 46 -13.94 -7.85 -2.88
C HIS A 46 -14.11 -7.96 -1.37
N ASP A 47 -15.30 -8.34 -0.90
CA ASP A 47 -15.58 -8.46 0.53
C ASP A 47 -14.68 -9.53 1.19
N GLY A 48 -14.50 -10.68 0.54
CA GLY A 48 -13.60 -11.74 1.01
C GLY A 48 -12.13 -11.30 1.08
N ALA A 49 -11.65 -10.62 0.03
CA ALA A 49 -10.29 -10.11 -0.04
C ALA A 49 -10.04 -9.05 1.04
N MET A 50 -10.98 -8.12 1.24
CA MET A 50 -10.87 -7.08 2.27
C MET A 50 -10.93 -7.66 3.68
N ALA A 51 -11.70 -8.74 3.90
CA ALA A 51 -11.72 -9.46 5.18
C ALA A 51 -10.38 -10.16 5.46
N PHE A 52 -9.79 -10.81 4.44
CA PHE A 52 -8.46 -11.42 4.53
C PHE A 52 -7.40 -10.37 4.87
N LEU A 53 -7.38 -9.26 4.13
CA LEU A 53 -6.41 -8.18 4.32
C LEU A 53 -6.43 -7.60 5.74
N ARG A 54 -7.63 -7.36 6.27
CA ARG A 54 -7.80 -6.86 7.66
C ARG A 54 -7.22 -7.83 8.67
N ARG A 55 -7.42 -9.14 8.47
CA ARG A 55 -6.90 -10.17 9.38
C ARG A 55 -5.38 -10.26 9.29
N GLU A 56 -4.83 -10.24 8.09
CA GLU A 56 -3.37 -10.21 7.87
C GLU A 56 -2.73 -8.97 8.51
N TYR A 57 -3.29 -7.78 8.28
CA TYR A 57 -2.78 -6.53 8.83
C TYR A 57 -2.86 -6.47 10.35
N THR A 58 -3.86 -7.10 10.95
CA THR A 58 -3.95 -7.20 12.41
C THR A 58 -2.80 -8.02 13.00
N VAL A 59 -2.43 -9.13 12.35
CA VAL A 59 -1.29 -9.96 12.77
C VAL A 59 0.03 -9.23 12.51
N LEU A 60 0.17 -8.59 11.34
CA LEU A 60 1.37 -7.81 10.99
C LEU A 60 1.57 -6.61 11.91
N ALA A 61 0.51 -5.97 12.40
CA ALA A 61 0.62 -4.84 13.33
C ALA A 61 1.37 -5.22 14.60
N VAL A 62 1.13 -6.41 15.15
CA VAL A 62 1.86 -6.93 16.32
C VAL A 62 3.34 -7.09 16.00
N PHE A 63 3.65 -7.67 14.83
CA PHE A 63 5.03 -7.84 14.37
C PHE A 63 5.75 -6.48 14.22
N VAL A 64 5.11 -5.49 13.60
CA VAL A 64 5.66 -4.15 13.42
C VAL A 64 5.97 -3.48 14.76
N VAL A 65 5.10 -3.60 15.75
CA VAL A 65 5.33 -3.03 17.10
C VAL A 65 6.52 -3.67 17.79
N ILE A 66 6.63 -5.01 17.73
CA ILE A 66 7.76 -5.74 18.33
C ILE A 66 9.08 -5.30 17.67
N VAL A 67 9.13 -5.28 16.34
CA VAL A 67 10.34 -4.89 15.60
C VAL A 67 10.70 -3.42 15.85
N ALA A 68 9.72 -2.52 15.88
CA ALA A 68 9.95 -1.12 16.21
C ALA A 68 10.56 -0.94 17.61
N GLY A 69 10.08 -1.70 18.60
CA GLY A 69 10.64 -1.71 19.96
C GLY A 69 12.08 -2.22 20.00
N LEU A 70 12.37 -3.32 19.29
CA LEU A 70 13.72 -3.87 19.19
C LEU A 70 14.69 -2.91 18.49
N LEU A 71 14.27 -2.26 17.41
CA LEU A 71 15.08 -1.26 16.70
C LEU A 71 15.34 -0.03 17.56
N GLY A 72 14.33 0.41 18.32
CA GLY A 72 14.45 1.53 19.25
C GLY A 72 15.46 1.26 20.37
N TRP A 73 15.49 0.02 20.88
CA TRP A 73 16.41 -0.38 21.95
C TRP A 73 17.83 -0.68 21.45
N ALA A 74 17.97 -1.36 20.31
CA ALA A 74 19.28 -1.83 19.82
C ALA A 74 20.06 -0.81 18.98
N ILE A 75 19.37 0.01 18.19
CA ILE A 75 20.00 0.95 17.24
C ILE A 75 19.74 2.39 17.64
N GLY A 76 18.48 2.70 17.97
CA GLY A 76 18.08 4.02 18.43
C GLY A 76 16.74 4.47 17.87
N TRP A 77 16.22 5.56 18.45
CA TRP A 77 14.87 6.05 18.18
C TRP A 77 14.63 6.46 16.72
N ASN A 78 15.64 7.04 16.07
CA ASN A 78 15.52 7.48 14.67
C ASN A 78 15.22 6.32 13.70
N SER A 79 15.84 5.16 13.92
CA SER A 79 15.62 3.97 13.09
C SER A 79 14.25 3.36 13.32
N ALA A 80 13.76 3.35 14.56
CA ALA A 80 12.42 2.89 14.89
C ALA A 80 11.34 3.76 14.22
N VAL A 81 11.50 5.08 14.26
CA VAL A 81 10.58 6.01 13.60
C VAL A 81 10.57 5.81 12.09
N ALA A 82 11.75 5.75 11.46
CA ALA A 82 11.85 5.51 10.01
C ALA A 82 11.20 4.17 9.60
N TYR A 83 11.38 3.11 10.39
CA TYR A 83 10.76 1.82 10.16
C TYR A 83 9.23 1.87 10.24
N VAL A 84 8.66 2.56 11.24
CA VAL A 84 7.22 2.71 11.39
C VAL A 84 6.62 3.52 10.22
N PHE A 85 7.27 4.59 9.77
CA PHE A 85 6.82 5.33 8.59
C PHE A 85 6.86 4.47 7.32
N GLY A 86 7.93 3.68 7.14
CA GLY A 86 8.04 2.75 6.02
C GLY A 86 6.97 1.65 6.05
N SER A 87 6.73 1.04 7.21
CA SER A 87 5.72 -0.01 7.34
C SER A 87 4.31 0.52 7.08
N LEU A 88 3.98 1.72 7.58
CA LEU A 88 2.71 2.38 7.28
C LEU A 88 2.54 2.66 5.78
N SER A 89 3.59 3.14 5.10
CA SER A 89 3.54 3.34 3.65
C SER A 89 3.33 2.04 2.87
N SER A 90 3.93 0.93 3.32
CA SER A 90 3.79 -0.39 2.70
C SER A 90 2.37 -0.93 2.85
N VAL A 91 1.81 -0.83 4.06
CA VAL A 91 0.42 -1.19 4.36
C VAL A 91 -0.55 -0.35 3.54
N ALA A 92 -0.31 0.96 3.41
CA ALA A 92 -1.14 1.83 2.58
C ALA A 92 -1.08 1.44 1.10
N ALA A 93 0.12 1.13 0.58
CA ALA A 93 0.30 0.68 -0.80
C ALA A 93 -0.40 -0.67 -1.07
N GLY A 94 -0.28 -1.63 -0.14
CA GLY A 94 -0.96 -2.93 -0.25
C GLY A 94 -2.49 -2.81 -0.24
N PHE A 95 -3.03 -1.96 0.63
CA PHE A 95 -4.46 -1.69 0.69
C PHE A 95 -4.98 -1.03 -0.59
N ALA A 96 -4.26 -0.04 -1.10
CA ALA A 96 -4.62 0.63 -2.36
C ALA A 96 -4.56 -0.35 -3.54
N GLY A 97 -3.54 -1.20 -3.60
CA GLY A 97 -3.40 -2.23 -4.62
C GLY A 97 -4.52 -3.26 -4.59
N MET A 98 -4.90 -3.77 -3.41
CA MET A 98 -6.00 -4.73 -3.32
C MET A 98 -7.33 -4.10 -3.71
N LYS A 99 -7.59 -2.86 -3.33
CA LYS A 99 -8.78 -2.13 -3.78
C LYS A 99 -8.79 -1.90 -5.30
N ALA A 100 -7.62 -1.64 -5.90
CA ALA A 100 -7.49 -1.53 -7.34
C ALA A 100 -7.76 -2.85 -8.06
N ALA A 101 -7.27 -3.97 -7.55
CA ALA A 101 -7.43 -5.28 -8.18
C ALA A 101 -8.83 -5.91 -8.00
N THR A 102 -9.56 -5.52 -6.96
CA THR A 102 -10.86 -6.12 -6.61
C THR A 102 -12.06 -5.24 -6.96
N ARG A 103 -11.82 -3.97 -7.33
CA ARG A 103 -12.85 -3.00 -7.71
C ARG A 103 -12.66 -2.46 -9.14
N SER A 104 -11.91 -3.20 -9.94
CA SER A 104 -11.69 -3.00 -11.37
C SER A 104 -12.65 -3.85 -12.18
#